data_AF-X8BFT0-F1
#
_entry.id   AF-X8BFT0-F1
#
_cell.length_a   1.000
_cell.length_b   1.000
_cell.length_c   1.000
_cell.angle_alpha   90.00
_cell.angle_beta   90.00
_cell.angle_gamma   90.00
#
_symmetry.space_group_name_H-M   'P 1'
#
loop_
_entity.id
_entity.type
_entity.pdbx_description
1 polymer ?
#
loop_
_entity_poly.entity_id
_entity_poly.type
_entity_poly.pdbx_seq_one_letter_code
_entity_poly.pdbx_strand_id
1 'polypeptide(L)'
;MPTDIELEPVTGKALQEFGRYQSVVYNLPKMVSLLVEPWYSLVGEREQVLGLTRAIICQLAFSHGPDHVQMIVVTSDPDRWDWVKWIPHFGDPRRRDAAGNARMVYTSVREFATEQAELFAGRGSFTPRHASSSAETPTPHHVIISDIEDPQWEYVISSEGVDGVTFFDLTGSPLWTGVPQRVLRFTDSAGVIETLPRDRDTWMVIDDNAWFFALADQMSEADAEQFAHQMAHWRLAEAYEEIGQRVVQLGARDILSYYGIDDAGEIDFNTLWSGSGRRDLLSRSRLRIPFGNRADNGELLFLDMKSLDEGGDGPHGVMSGTTGSGKSSLVRTVIASLMLAHPPEELQFVLADLKGGSAVKPFDGVPHVSRIITDLEDDQALMERFLEAMWGEIARRKEICFSAGVDGAKEYNELRARMKARGEDMPPLPMLVVVIDEFYEWFRIMPTAVDVLDSIGRQGRAYWVHLMMASQTIESRAEKLMENMGYRLVLKAQTAGPRRRPACRTR
;
A
#
# COMPACT_ATOMS: atom_id res chain seq x y z
N MET A 1 29.00 21.86 -21.90
CA MET A 1 30.43 21.80 -22.29
C MET A 1 31.07 23.11 -21.86
N PRO A 2 32.23 23.13 -21.20
CA PRO A 2 32.93 24.39 -20.94
C PRO A 2 33.35 24.96 -22.30
N THR A 3 32.77 26.09 -22.69
CA THR A 3 32.98 26.67 -24.03
C THR A 3 34.17 27.62 -24.11
N ASP A 4 34.75 28.03 -22.97
CA ASP A 4 35.65 29.20 -22.95
C ASP A 4 36.95 29.00 -22.14
N ILE A 5 37.40 27.76 -21.93
CA ILE A 5 38.72 27.46 -21.37
C ILE A 5 39.47 26.60 -22.38
N GLU A 6 40.64 27.06 -22.85
CA GLU A 6 41.56 26.24 -23.65
C GLU A 6 41.96 25.00 -22.84
N LEU A 7 41.23 23.91 -23.06
CA LEU A 7 41.58 22.61 -22.51
C LEU A 7 42.84 22.12 -23.20
N GLU A 8 43.76 21.56 -22.42
CA GLU A 8 44.97 20.94 -22.96
C GLU A 8 44.57 19.83 -23.97
N PRO A 9 45.19 19.77 -25.17
CA PRO A 9 44.63 19.02 -26.30
C PRO A 9 44.45 17.52 -26.04
N VAL A 10 45.33 16.89 -25.27
CA VAL A 10 45.30 15.45 -25.01
C VAL A 10 44.22 15.10 -23.97
N THR A 11 44.20 15.84 -22.86
CA THR A 11 43.22 15.66 -21.77
C THR A 11 41.82 16.11 -22.17
N GLY A 12 41.71 17.19 -22.95
CA GLY A 12 40.45 17.65 -23.53
C GLY A 12 39.84 16.61 -24.47
N LYS A 13 40.66 16.00 -25.34
CA LYS A 13 40.21 14.91 -26.22
C LYS A 13 39.83 13.65 -25.43
N ALA A 14 40.63 13.26 -24.43
CA ALA A 14 40.33 12.11 -23.59
C ALA A 14 39.02 12.31 -22.79
N LEU A 15 38.77 13.52 -22.29
CA LEU A 15 37.52 13.86 -21.60
C LEU A 15 36.31 13.85 -22.54
N GLN A 16 36.45 14.35 -23.77
CA GLN A 16 35.40 14.28 -24.78
C GLN A 16 35.10 12.84 -25.20
N GLU A 17 36.13 12.01 -25.41
CA GLU A 17 35.97 10.59 -25.70
C GLU A 17 35.32 9.86 -24.52
N PHE A 18 35.78 10.11 -23.29
CA PHE A 18 35.18 9.56 -22.08
C PHE A 18 33.70 9.93 -21.95
N GLY A 19 33.37 11.22 -22.09
CA GLY A 19 31.98 11.70 -22.06
C GLY A 19 31.13 11.09 -23.17
N ARG A 20 31.68 10.86 -24.37
CA ARG A 20 30.97 10.23 -25.48
C ARG A 20 30.74 8.73 -25.26
N TYR A 21 31.72 8.00 -24.73
CA TYR A 21 31.60 6.55 -24.52
C TYR A 21 30.87 6.16 -23.25
N GLN A 22 30.89 7.01 -22.21
CA GLN A 22 30.28 6.72 -20.90
C GLN A 22 28.93 7.41 -20.68
N SER A 23 28.43 8.20 -21.65
CA SER A 23 27.12 8.88 -21.54
C SER A 23 25.93 7.98 -21.88
N VAL A 24 26.17 6.84 -22.54
CA VAL A 24 25.11 5.93 -22.98
C VAL A 24 25.43 4.53 -22.51
N VAL A 25 24.44 3.89 -21.90
CA VAL A 25 24.48 2.46 -21.56
C VAL A 25 23.65 1.71 -22.59
N TYR A 26 24.28 0.77 -23.29
CA TYR A 26 23.62 -0.06 -24.28
C TYR A 26 22.83 -1.20 -23.61
N ASN A 27 21.82 -1.72 -24.30
CA ASN A 27 21.03 -2.89 -23.87
C ASN A 27 20.33 -2.72 -22.52
N LEU A 28 19.88 -1.52 -22.18
CA LEU A 28 18.98 -1.30 -21.06
C LEU A 28 17.52 -1.45 -21.49
N PRO A 29 16.65 -2.06 -20.65
CA PRO A 29 15.22 -2.08 -20.87
C PRO A 29 14.68 -0.67 -21.05
N LYS A 30 13.90 -0.45 -22.11
CA LYS A 30 13.27 0.84 -22.36
C LYS A 30 11.85 0.84 -21.80
N MET A 31 11.57 1.80 -20.93
CA MET A 31 10.26 1.92 -20.29
C MET A 31 9.29 2.74 -21.13
N VAL A 32 8.08 2.25 -21.28
CA VAL A 32 6.90 2.98 -21.76
C VAL A 32 6.06 3.34 -20.54
N SER A 33 5.82 4.63 -20.29
CA SER A 33 5.13 5.08 -19.08
C SER A 33 3.67 5.37 -19.34
N LEU A 34 2.78 4.71 -18.60
CA LEU A 34 1.33 4.99 -18.64
C LEU A 34 0.96 6.35 -18.00
N LEU A 35 1.90 6.99 -17.30
CA LEU A 35 1.66 8.21 -16.50
C LEU A 35 2.07 9.51 -17.20
N VAL A 36 2.66 9.41 -18.39
CA VAL A 36 3.24 10.56 -19.10
C VAL A 36 2.46 10.88 -20.37
N GLU A 37 1.99 9.85 -21.08
CA GLU A 37 1.24 9.99 -22.32
C GLU A 37 -0.11 9.31 -22.17
N PRO A 38 -1.23 9.95 -22.55
CA PRO A 38 -2.54 9.31 -22.51
C PRO A 38 -2.78 8.42 -23.72
N TRP A 39 -2.00 8.59 -24.80
CA TRP A 39 -2.14 7.83 -26.05
C TRP A 39 -0.79 7.39 -26.61
N TYR A 40 -0.72 6.10 -26.91
CA TYR A 40 0.34 5.47 -27.67
C TYR A 40 -0.23 4.93 -28.98
N SER A 41 0.44 5.19 -30.09
CA SER A 41 0.11 4.57 -31.37
C SER A 41 1.25 3.69 -31.82
N LEU A 42 0.96 2.42 -32.07
CA LEU A 42 1.91 1.41 -32.54
C LEU A 42 1.74 1.26 -34.04
N VAL A 43 2.76 1.65 -34.80
CA VAL A 43 2.70 1.67 -36.27
C VAL A 43 3.77 0.75 -36.84
N GLY A 44 3.38 -0.28 -37.58
CA GLY A 44 4.30 -1.27 -38.11
C GLY A 44 3.59 -2.39 -38.87
N GLU A 45 4.32 -3.48 -39.13
CA GLU A 45 3.70 -4.71 -39.60
C GLU A 45 2.74 -5.25 -38.52
N ARG A 46 1.59 -5.77 -38.95
CA ARG A 46 0.50 -6.19 -38.08
C ARG A 46 0.95 -7.16 -36.97
N GLU A 47 1.72 -8.18 -37.32
CA GLU A 47 2.17 -9.18 -36.33
C GLU A 47 3.23 -8.64 -35.36
N GLN A 48 4.07 -7.69 -35.78
CA GLN A 48 5.02 -7.02 -34.89
C GLN A 48 4.31 -6.14 -33.85
N VAL A 49 3.27 -5.42 -34.30
CA VAL A 49 2.43 -4.60 -33.41
C VAL A 49 1.75 -5.51 -32.37
N LEU A 50 1.09 -6.57 -32.82
CA LEU A 50 0.40 -7.51 -31.92
C LEU A 50 1.37 -8.27 -31.01
N GLY A 51 2.56 -8.64 -31.49
CA GLY A 51 3.61 -9.26 -30.70
C GLY A 51 4.09 -8.37 -29.56
N LEU A 52 4.30 -7.08 -29.82
CA LEU A 52 4.62 -6.11 -28.79
C LEU A 52 3.44 -5.88 -27.83
N THR A 53 2.20 -5.79 -28.33
CA THR A 53 1.04 -5.61 -27.47
C THR A 53 0.83 -6.78 -26.52
N ARG A 54 1.01 -8.02 -26.98
CA ARG A 54 1.00 -9.22 -26.12
C ARG A 54 2.06 -9.11 -25.01
N ALA A 55 3.28 -8.71 -25.36
CA ALA A 55 4.35 -8.52 -24.39
C ALA A 55 4.00 -7.45 -23.34
N ILE A 56 3.45 -6.30 -23.78
CA ILE A 56 2.99 -5.22 -22.88
C ILE A 56 1.90 -5.73 -21.93
N ILE A 57 0.87 -6.41 -22.45
CA ILE A 57 -0.23 -6.97 -21.64
C ILE A 57 0.32 -7.93 -20.59
N CYS A 58 1.17 -8.88 -21.00
CA CYS A 58 1.71 -9.88 -20.09
C CYS A 58 2.61 -9.25 -19.04
N GLN A 59 3.44 -8.27 -19.40
CA GLN A 59 4.28 -7.54 -18.46
C GLN A 59 3.44 -6.75 -17.43
N LEU A 60 2.38 -6.08 -17.87
CA LEU A 60 1.47 -5.36 -16.98
C LEU A 60 0.73 -6.32 -16.05
N ALA A 61 0.18 -7.41 -16.58
CA ALA A 61 -0.54 -8.41 -15.80
C ALA A 61 0.35 -9.10 -14.76
N PHE A 62 1.63 -9.32 -15.07
CA PHE A 62 2.59 -9.90 -14.15
C PHE A 62 3.02 -8.93 -13.04
N SER A 63 3.21 -7.65 -13.40
CA SER A 63 3.85 -6.67 -12.50
C SER A 63 2.87 -5.95 -11.58
N HIS A 64 1.58 -5.93 -11.93
CA HIS A 64 0.54 -5.20 -11.22
C HIS A 64 -0.67 -6.10 -10.99
N GLY A 65 -1.32 -5.99 -9.83
CA GLY A 65 -2.59 -6.67 -9.59
C GLY A 65 -3.74 -6.04 -10.38
N PRO A 66 -4.84 -6.80 -10.63
CA PRO A 66 -6.00 -6.28 -11.33
C PRO A 66 -6.76 -5.18 -10.54
N ASP A 67 -6.46 -5.00 -9.26
CA ASP A 67 -6.88 -3.88 -8.41
C ASP A 67 -6.17 -2.56 -8.76
N HIS A 68 -4.96 -2.65 -9.30
CA HIS A 68 -4.14 -1.50 -9.67
C HIS A 68 -4.24 -1.16 -11.16
N VAL A 69 -4.38 -2.16 -12.02
CA VAL A 69 -4.48 -1.99 -13.48
C VAL A 69 -5.59 -2.86 -14.04
N GLN A 70 -6.49 -2.27 -14.82
CA GLN A 70 -7.53 -2.97 -15.57
C GLN A 70 -7.30 -2.77 -17.06
N MET A 71 -7.56 -3.79 -17.86
CA MET A 71 -7.27 -3.79 -19.29
C MET A 71 -8.53 -4.08 -20.10
N ILE A 72 -8.71 -3.35 -21.19
CA ILE A 72 -9.90 -3.43 -22.03
C ILE A 72 -9.45 -3.57 -23.49
N VAL A 73 -10.05 -4.49 -24.23
CA VAL A 73 -9.87 -4.59 -25.70
C VAL A 73 -11.13 -4.08 -26.39
N VAL A 74 -10.96 -3.25 -27.41
CA VAL A 74 -12.02 -2.92 -28.37
C VAL A 74 -11.52 -3.34 -29.75
N THR A 75 -12.14 -4.34 -30.36
CA THR A 75 -11.62 -4.99 -31.58
C THR A 75 -12.75 -5.40 -32.53
N SER A 76 -12.43 -5.52 -33.82
CA SER A 76 -13.32 -6.14 -34.81
C SER A 76 -13.09 -7.66 -34.97
N ASP A 77 -12.02 -8.20 -34.38
CA ASP A 77 -11.58 -9.60 -34.49
C ASP A 77 -11.40 -10.20 -33.07
N PRO A 78 -12.51 -10.52 -32.36
CA PRO A 78 -12.45 -10.99 -30.98
C PRO A 78 -11.74 -12.33 -30.82
N ASP A 79 -11.74 -13.18 -31.85
CA ASP A 79 -11.11 -14.51 -31.82
C ASP A 79 -9.60 -14.39 -31.58
N ARG A 80 -8.95 -13.39 -32.19
CA ARG A 80 -7.53 -13.07 -31.98
C ARG A 80 -7.19 -12.65 -30.54
N TRP A 81 -8.19 -12.20 -29.80
CA TRP A 81 -8.06 -11.76 -28.41
C TRP A 81 -8.63 -12.78 -27.42
N ASP A 82 -9.09 -13.95 -27.86
CA ASP A 82 -9.73 -14.96 -27.01
C ASP A 82 -8.85 -15.36 -25.81
N TRP A 83 -7.52 -15.34 -25.98
CA TRP A 83 -6.56 -15.65 -24.92
C TRP A 83 -6.63 -14.72 -23.69
N VAL A 84 -7.08 -13.46 -23.85
CA VAL A 84 -7.13 -12.52 -22.72
C VAL A 84 -8.21 -12.89 -21.70
N LYS A 85 -9.17 -13.76 -22.06
CA LYS A 85 -10.26 -14.20 -21.18
C LYS A 85 -9.77 -14.85 -19.89
N TRP A 86 -8.57 -15.42 -19.91
CA TRP A 86 -7.98 -16.10 -18.76
C TRP A 86 -7.29 -15.13 -17.80
N ILE A 87 -6.92 -13.94 -18.28
CA ILE A 87 -6.19 -12.92 -17.52
C ILE A 87 -7.17 -12.16 -16.61
N PRO A 88 -6.93 -12.12 -15.28
CA PRO A 88 -7.84 -11.47 -14.32
C PRO A 88 -8.15 -9.99 -14.64
N HIS A 89 -7.17 -9.27 -15.19
CA HIS A 89 -7.22 -7.84 -15.50
C HIS A 89 -8.23 -7.46 -16.60
N PHE A 90 -8.75 -8.45 -17.34
CA PHE A 90 -9.80 -8.24 -18.35
C PHE A 90 -11.20 -8.60 -17.83
N GLY A 91 -11.35 -8.98 -16.56
CA GLY A 91 -12.66 -9.26 -15.97
C GLY A 91 -13.28 -8.02 -15.34
N ASP A 92 -14.48 -7.63 -15.79
CA ASP A 92 -15.23 -6.52 -15.19
C ASP A 92 -15.69 -6.91 -13.78
N PRO A 93 -15.25 -6.20 -12.72
CA PRO A 93 -15.64 -6.53 -11.35
C PRO A 93 -17.12 -6.25 -11.05
N ARG A 94 -17.80 -5.45 -11.89
CA ARG A 94 -19.21 -5.05 -11.69
C ARG A 94 -20.19 -5.97 -12.39
N ARG A 95 -19.72 -6.79 -13.34
CA ARG A 95 -20.57 -7.60 -14.22
C ARG A 95 -20.09 -9.04 -14.24
N ARG A 96 -21.03 -9.97 -14.32
CA ARG A 96 -20.74 -11.41 -14.35
C ARG A 96 -21.48 -12.10 -15.47
N ASP A 97 -20.81 -13.08 -16.07
CA ASP A 97 -21.37 -14.01 -17.04
C ASP A 97 -21.38 -15.44 -16.48
N ALA A 98 -21.75 -16.43 -17.31
CA ALA A 98 -21.82 -17.82 -16.91
C ALA A 98 -20.47 -18.46 -16.51
N ALA A 99 -19.34 -17.79 -16.81
CA ALA A 99 -17.99 -18.26 -16.58
C ALA A 99 -17.20 -17.42 -15.55
N GLY A 100 -17.80 -16.40 -14.93
CA GLY A 100 -17.17 -15.55 -13.93
C GLY A 100 -17.42 -14.07 -14.18
N ASN A 101 -16.42 -13.22 -13.94
CA ASN A 101 -16.49 -11.80 -14.31
C ASN A 101 -16.63 -11.68 -15.82
N ALA A 102 -17.56 -10.80 -16.25
CA ALA A 102 -17.77 -10.55 -17.67
C ALA A 102 -16.51 -9.96 -18.30
N ARG A 103 -16.16 -10.43 -19.48
CA ARG A 103 -14.90 -10.02 -20.14
C ARG A 103 -15.04 -8.62 -20.72
N MET A 104 -14.03 -7.79 -20.51
CA MET A 104 -13.93 -6.45 -21.09
C MET A 104 -13.28 -6.50 -22.48
N VAL A 105 -13.90 -7.28 -23.37
CA VAL A 105 -13.58 -7.33 -24.79
C VAL A 105 -14.83 -6.92 -25.54
N TYR A 106 -14.76 -5.81 -26.26
CA TYR A 106 -15.89 -5.19 -26.93
C TYR A 106 -15.70 -5.25 -28.45
N THR A 107 -16.79 -5.51 -29.17
CA THR A 107 -16.76 -5.68 -30.63
C THR A 107 -16.99 -4.39 -31.41
N SER A 108 -17.36 -3.31 -30.70
CA SER A 108 -17.56 -1.98 -31.27
C SER A 108 -17.32 -0.89 -30.23
N VAL A 109 -17.01 0.34 -30.67
CA VAL A 109 -16.81 1.48 -29.78
C VAL A 109 -18.10 1.87 -29.08
N ARG A 110 -19.26 1.76 -29.75
CA ARG A 110 -20.56 2.00 -29.13
C ARG A 110 -20.84 1.08 -27.93
N GLU A 111 -20.55 -0.21 -28.08
CA GLU A 111 -20.74 -1.20 -27.03
C GLU A 111 -19.84 -0.86 -25.83
N PHE A 112 -18.56 -0.63 -26.09
CA PHE A 112 -17.60 -0.18 -25.09
C PHE A 112 -18.07 1.09 -24.37
N ALA A 113 -18.45 2.14 -25.10
CA ALA A 113 -18.88 3.41 -24.55
C ALA A 113 -20.14 3.28 -23.68
N THR A 114 -21.05 2.39 -24.05
CA THR A 114 -22.29 2.15 -23.29
C THR A 114 -21.99 1.43 -21.98
N GLU A 115 -21.17 0.38 -22.02
CA GLU A 115 -20.90 -0.48 -20.85
C GLU A 115 -19.87 0.13 -19.89
N GLN A 116 -19.01 1.04 -20.37
CA GLN A 116 -17.96 1.67 -19.58
C GLN A 116 -18.23 3.15 -19.26
N ALA A 117 -19.40 3.68 -19.60
CA ALA A 117 -19.77 5.09 -19.36
C ALA A 117 -19.54 5.53 -17.90
N GLU A 118 -19.97 4.71 -16.93
CA GLU A 118 -19.84 5.03 -15.50
C GLU A 118 -18.39 5.01 -14.99
N LEU A 119 -17.51 4.26 -15.67
CA LEU A 119 -16.14 4.04 -15.22
C LEU A 119 -15.24 5.28 -15.42
N PHE A 120 -15.60 6.10 -16.42
CA PHE A 120 -14.93 7.37 -16.70
C PHE A 120 -15.68 8.58 -16.11
N ALA A 121 -16.92 8.39 -15.65
CA ALA A 121 -17.71 9.45 -15.04
C ALA A 121 -17.05 9.97 -13.75
N GLY A 122 -16.79 11.27 -13.68
CA GLY A 122 -16.19 11.92 -12.51
C GLY A 122 -14.65 11.90 -12.47
N ARG A 123 -13.98 11.30 -13.45
CA ARG A 123 -12.53 11.46 -13.65
C ARG A 123 -12.23 12.82 -14.30
N GLY A 124 -11.14 13.45 -13.89
CA GLY A 124 -10.65 14.70 -14.49
C GLY A 124 -9.86 14.45 -15.77
N SER A 125 -9.36 15.53 -16.37
CA SER A 125 -8.45 15.47 -17.53
C SER A 125 -7.12 14.83 -17.17
N PHE A 126 -6.47 14.16 -18.12
CA PHE A 126 -5.17 13.54 -17.89
C PHE A 126 -4.12 14.59 -17.52
N THR A 127 -3.28 14.27 -16.53
CA THR A 127 -2.16 15.13 -16.13
C THR A 127 -0.85 14.33 -16.15
N PRO A 128 0.10 14.66 -17.05
CA PRO A 128 1.41 14.00 -17.10
C PRO A 128 2.13 14.13 -15.76
N ARG A 129 2.69 13.04 -15.26
CA ARG A 129 3.36 13.03 -13.95
C ARG A 129 4.55 12.09 -13.89
N HIS A 130 5.55 12.46 -13.08
CA HIS A 130 6.62 11.55 -12.72
C HIS A 130 6.11 10.49 -11.74
N ALA A 131 6.62 9.27 -11.83
CA ALA A 131 6.29 8.17 -10.91
C ALA A 131 6.61 8.49 -9.44
N SER A 132 7.45 9.49 -9.16
CA SER A 132 7.79 9.97 -7.82
C SER A 132 6.88 11.09 -7.29
N SER A 133 5.86 11.51 -8.05
CA SER A 133 4.93 12.56 -7.61
C SER A 133 3.92 12.02 -6.60
N SER A 134 3.65 12.79 -5.54
CA SER A 134 2.81 12.38 -4.40
C SER A 134 1.30 12.51 -4.66
N ALA A 135 0.87 12.57 -5.92
CA ALA A 135 -0.53 12.74 -6.28
C ALA A 135 -1.18 11.36 -6.43
N GLU A 136 -2.29 11.13 -5.73
CA GLU A 136 -3.12 9.92 -5.88
C GLU A 136 -3.46 9.72 -7.37
N THR A 137 -3.22 8.53 -7.88
CA THR A 137 -3.65 8.13 -9.23
C THR A 137 -4.96 7.38 -9.05
N PRO A 138 -6.01 7.66 -9.85
CA PRO A 138 -7.23 6.87 -9.80
C PRO A 138 -6.91 5.39 -10.04
N THR A 139 -7.08 4.56 -9.02
CA THR A 139 -6.93 3.10 -9.12
C THR A 139 -8.30 2.45 -9.29
N PRO A 140 -8.44 1.43 -10.17
CA PRO A 140 -7.41 0.96 -11.10
C PRO A 140 -7.14 1.96 -12.25
N HIS A 141 -5.89 1.97 -12.71
CA HIS A 141 -5.51 2.61 -13.97
C HIS A 141 -6.02 1.75 -15.12
N HIS A 142 -6.67 2.36 -16.11
CA HIS A 142 -7.27 1.62 -17.23
C HIS A 142 -6.40 1.71 -18.47
N VAL A 143 -6.05 0.57 -19.04
CA VAL A 143 -5.36 0.46 -20.31
C VAL A 143 -6.34 -0.01 -21.36
N ILE A 144 -6.64 0.87 -22.33
CA ILE A 144 -7.59 0.59 -23.41
C ILE A 144 -6.78 0.28 -24.66
N ILE A 145 -7.02 -0.90 -25.21
CA ILE A 145 -6.35 -1.42 -26.41
C ILE A 145 -7.35 -1.31 -27.55
N SER A 146 -7.13 -0.35 -28.43
CA SER A 146 -7.94 -0.11 -29.61
C SER A 146 -7.36 -0.87 -30.80
N ASP A 147 -8.07 -1.93 -31.18
CA ASP A 147 -7.76 -2.79 -32.31
C ASP A 147 -8.89 -2.77 -33.36
N ILE A 148 -9.49 -1.59 -33.53
CA ILE A 148 -10.55 -1.32 -34.49
C ILE A 148 -10.42 0.12 -34.98
N GLU A 149 -10.69 0.32 -36.27
CA GLU A 149 -10.83 1.65 -36.84
C GLU A 149 -12.32 2.02 -36.85
N ASP A 150 -12.74 2.87 -35.91
CA ASP A 150 -14.14 3.26 -35.72
C ASP A 150 -14.24 4.76 -35.41
N PRO A 151 -14.90 5.58 -36.26
CA PRO A 151 -15.05 7.03 -36.05
C PRO A 151 -15.76 7.41 -34.75
N GLN A 152 -16.51 6.48 -34.13
CA GLN A 152 -17.21 6.76 -32.88
C GLN A 152 -16.28 7.07 -31.71
N TRP A 153 -14.97 6.77 -31.83
CA TRP A 153 -13.97 7.18 -30.85
C TRP A 153 -14.01 8.68 -30.55
N GLU A 154 -14.33 9.54 -31.54
CA GLU A 154 -14.44 11.00 -31.37
C GLU A 154 -15.45 11.41 -30.28
N TYR A 155 -16.47 10.58 -30.01
CA TYR A 155 -17.47 10.84 -28.97
C TYR A 155 -17.11 10.28 -27.59
N VAL A 156 -16.02 9.51 -27.51
CA VAL A 156 -15.59 8.78 -26.31
C VAL A 156 -14.30 9.35 -25.74
N ILE A 157 -13.37 9.76 -26.62
CA ILE A 157 -12.08 10.33 -26.24
C ILE A 157 -12.11 11.86 -26.35
N SER A 158 -11.29 12.53 -25.55
CA SER A 158 -11.02 13.97 -25.67
C SER A 158 -9.53 14.19 -25.90
N SER A 159 -9.13 15.31 -26.50
CA SER A 159 -7.70 15.64 -26.67
C SER A 159 -6.95 15.89 -25.35
N GLU A 160 -7.68 16.11 -24.25
CA GLU A 160 -7.12 16.28 -22.90
C GLU A 160 -6.93 14.95 -22.15
N GLY A 161 -7.60 13.89 -22.60
CA GLY A 161 -7.47 12.55 -22.01
C GLY A 161 -8.23 12.45 -20.70
N VAL A 162 -8.20 11.26 -20.10
CA VAL A 162 -8.90 10.98 -18.85
C VAL A 162 -7.88 10.51 -17.82
N ASP A 163 -7.95 11.06 -16.60
CA ASP A 163 -6.99 10.71 -15.55
C ASP A 163 -7.08 9.22 -15.17
N GLY A 164 -5.94 8.58 -15.04
CA GLY A 164 -5.85 7.14 -14.81
C GLY A 164 -6.31 6.27 -15.99
N VAL A 165 -6.26 6.79 -17.22
CA VAL A 165 -6.57 6.05 -18.45
C VAL A 165 -5.46 6.24 -19.49
N THR A 166 -5.03 5.16 -20.13
CA THR A 166 -4.07 5.18 -21.24
C THR A 166 -4.60 4.34 -22.41
N PHE A 167 -4.50 4.87 -23.61
CA PHE A 167 -4.89 4.22 -24.84
C PHE A 167 -3.68 3.70 -25.61
N PHE A 168 -3.80 2.51 -26.17
CA PHE A 168 -2.92 1.96 -27.19
C PHE A 168 -3.72 1.75 -28.47
N ASP A 169 -3.42 2.53 -29.50
CA ASP A 169 -3.92 2.31 -30.86
C ASP A 169 -3.01 1.35 -31.61
N LEU A 170 -3.58 0.25 -32.11
CA LEU A 170 -2.88 -0.76 -32.89
C LEU A 170 -3.15 -0.66 -34.39
N THR A 171 -4.01 0.28 -34.79
CA THR A 171 -4.48 0.40 -36.17
C THR A 171 -3.62 1.37 -36.98
N GLY A 172 -2.97 2.32 -36.31
CA GLY A 172 -2.29 3.43 -36.98
C GLY A 172 -3.26 4.37 -37.70
N SER A 173 -4.53 4.37 -37.28
CA SER A 173 -5.61 5.07 -37.98
C SER A 173 -5.41 6.59 -37.94
N PRO A 174 -5.71 7.30 -39.05
CA PRO A 174 -5.74 8.75 -39.06
C PRO A 174 -6.90 9.34 -38.24
N LEU A 175 -7.86 8.54 -37.76
CA LEU A 175 -8.97 9.02 -36.94
C LEU A 175 -8.51 9.67 -35.61
N TRP A 176 -7.30 9.36 -35.15
CA TRP A 176 -6.69 9.96 -33.97
C TRP A 176 -6.08 11.36 -34.23
N THR A 177 -6.32 11.96 -35.40
CA THR A 177 -5.83 13.32 -35.71
C THR A 177 -6.38 14.35 -34.72
N GLY A 178 -5.47 15.07 -34.06
CA GLY A 178 -5.81 16.12 -33.09
C GLY A 178 -5.60 15.72 -31.62
N VAL A 179 -5.32 14.44 -31.36
CA VAL A 179 -4.97 13.93 -30.03
C VAL A 179 -3.44 13.87 -29.90
N PRO A 180 -2.83 14.41 -28.83
CA PRO A 180 -1.38 14.34 -28.64
C PRO A 180 -0.96 12.90 -28.32
N GLN A 181 -0.52 12.18 -29.35
CA GLN A 181 -0.11 10.77 -29.25
C GLN A 181 1.40 10.60 -29.35
N ARG A 182 1.91 9.59 -28.63
CA ARG A 182 3.28 9.11 -28.81
C ARG A 182 3.30 7.95 -29.78
N VAL A 183 3.82 8.22 -30.99
CA VAL A 183 3.91 7.23 -32.06
C VAL A 183 5.18 6.40 -31.90
N LEU A 184 5.02 5.09 -31.69
CA LEU A 184 6.10 4.10 -31.70
C LEU A 184 6.07 3.39 -33.04
N ARG A 185 7.01 3.72 -33.92
CA ARG A 185 7.04 3.23 -35.30
C ARG A 185 8.09 2.14 -35.47
N PHE A 186 7.67 0.95 -35.90
CA PHE A 186 8.58 -0.09 -36.39
C PHE A 186 9.19 0.34 -37.72
N THR A 187 10.51 0.28 -37.83
CA THR A 187 11.24 0.70 -39.03
C THR A 187 11.72 -0.47 -39.88
N ASP A 188 11.81 -1.66 -39.31
CA ASP A 188 12.28 -2.86 -39.99
C ASP A 188 11.64 -4.15 -39.44
N SER A 189 11.94 -5.27 -40.11
CA SER A 189 11.53 -6.60 -39.67
C SER A 189 12.31 -7.11 -38.45
N ALA A 190 13.42 -6.45 -38.08
CA ALA A 190 14.19 -6.79 -36.89
C ALA A 190 13.52 -6.31 -35.60
N GLY A 191 12.50 -5.45 -35.69
CA GLY A 191 11.72 -4.97 -34.55
C GLY A 191 12.24 -3.65 -33.98
N VAL A 192 13.03 -2.89 -34.74
CA VAL A 192 13.53 -1.57 -34.30
C VAL A 192 12.37 -0.57 -34.28
N ILE A 193 12.25 0.14 -33.15
CA ILE A 193 11.29 1.24 -32.98
C ILE A 193 12.02 2.58 -33.03
N GLU A 194 11.47 3.50 -33.81
CA GLU A 194 11.80 4.92 -33.78
C GLU A 194 10.60 5.75 -33.28
N THR A 195 10.88 6.80 -32.53
CA THR A 195 9.89 7.80 -32.08
C THR A 195 10.54 9.17 -32.02
N LEU A 196 9.73 10.23 -32.11
CA LEU A 196 10.18 11.58 -31.79
C LEU A 196 10.71 11.62 -30.35
N PRO A 197 11.92 12.18 -30.11
CA PRO A 197 12.49 12.27 -28.78
C PRO A 197 11.71 13.26 -27.92
N ARG A 198 11.59 12.94 -26.63
CA ARG A 198 10.94 13.80 -25.64
C ARG A 198 11.96 14.30 -24.62
N ASP A 199 11.79 15.54 -24.19
CA ASP A 199 12.50 16.10 -23.05
C ASP A 199 12.21 15.28 -21.78
N ARG A 200 13.22 15.10 -20.93
CA ARG A 200 13.11 14.22 -19.75
C ARG A 200 12.22 14.81 -18.65
N ASP A 201 12.11 16.13 -18.56
CA ASP A 201 11.44 16.80 -17.46
C ASP A 201 10.07 17.36 -17.90
N THR A 202 10.01 17.91 -19.12
CA THR A 202 8.80 18.53 -19.68
C THR A 202 7.99 17.59 -20.57
N TRP A 203 8.58 16.46 -21.00
CA TRP A 203 7.96 15.49 -21.91
C TRP A 203 7.57 16.04 -23.28
N MET A 204 7.97 17.26 -23.61
CA MET A 204 7.72 17.88 -24.91
C MET A 204 8.61 17.26 -25.99
N VAL A 205 8.15 17.25 -27.24
CA VAL A 205 8.97 16.88 -28.39
C VAL A 205 10.12 17.88 -28.53
N ILE A 206 11.35 17.38 -28.63
CA ILE A 206 12.56 18.21 -28.72
C ILE A 206 13.20 18.22 -30.12
N ASP A 207 12.80 17.31 -30.99
CA ASP A 207 13.26 17.18 -32.37
C ASP A 207 12.13 16.60 -33.22
N ASP A 208 11.96 17.12 -34.42
CA ASP A 208 10.96 16.64 -35.39
C ASP A 208 11.45 15.39 -36.15
N ASN A 209 12.71 15.02 -35.99
CA ASN A 209 13.27 13.78 -36.53
C ASN A 209 13.09 12.63 -35.54
N ALA A 210 12.64 11.48 -36.03
CA ALA A 210 12.52 10.28 -35.22
C ALA A 210 13.92 9.74 -34.88
N TRP A 211 14.10 9.32 -33.62
CA TRP A 211 15.34 8.72 -33.14
C TRP A 211 15.11 7.25 -32.83
N PHE A 212 16.18 6.46 -32.89
CA PHE A 212 16.20 5.11 -32.32
C PHE A 212 15.71 5.16 -30.88
N PHE A 213 14.70 4.35 -30.58
CA PHE A 213 14.10 4.30 -29.25
C PHE A 213 14.41 2.99 -28.52
N ALA A 214 14.12 1.86 -29.15
CA ALA A 214 14.32 0.54 -28.60
C ALA A 214 14.26 -0.54 -29.69
N LEU A 215 14.79 -1.72 -29.36
CA LEU A 215 14.40 -2.97 -30.01
C LEU A 215 13.16 -3.49 -29.28
N ALA A 216 12.09 -3.77 -30.00
CA ALA A 216 10.83 -4.19 -29.40
C ALA A 216 10.88 -5.66 -28.93
N ASP A 217 10.42 -5.92 -27.72
CA ASP A 217 10.11 -7.28 -27.28
C ASP A 217 8.93 -7.83 -28.09
N GLN A 218 8.99 -9.12 -28.42
CA GLN A 218 7.98 -9.81 -29.23
C GLN A 218 7.53 -11.07 -28.50
N MET A 219 6.22 -11.28 -28.43
CA MET A 219 5.61 -12.46 -27.83
C MET A 219 4.67 -13.12 -28.84
N SER A 220 4.74 -14.45 -28.96
CA SER A 220 3.83 -15.20 -29.84
C SER A 220 2.45 -15.39 -29.20
N GLU A 221 1.48 -15.89 -29.98
CA GLU A 221 0.11 -16.08 -29.50
C GLU A 221 0.06 -17.23 -28.52
N ALA A 222 0.76 -18.32 -28.85
CA ALA A 222 0.92 -19.49 -28.00
C ALA A 222 1.58 -19.14 -26.66
N ASP A 223 2.63 -18.29 -26.66
CA ASP A 223 3.30 -17.88 -25.42
C ASP A 223 2.39 -17.00 -24.56
N ALA A 224 1.65 -16.08 -25.18
CA ALA A 224 0.70 -15.21 -24.49
C ALA A 224 -0.48 -16.02 -23.90
N GLU A 225 -1.00 -17.00 -24.63
CA GLU A 225 -2.01 -17.93 -24.15
C GLU A 225 -1.49 -18.81 -23.00
N GLN A 226 -0.28 -19.34 -23.12
CA GLN A 226 0.35 -20.11 -22.03
C GLN A 226 0.52 -19.24 -20.78
N PHE A 227 0.96 -17.99 -20.93
CA PHE A 227 1.05 -17.04 -19.84
C PHE A 227 -0.34 -16.77 -19.23
N ALA A 228 -1.36 -16.54 -20.05
CA ALA A 228 -2.72 -16.28 -19.59
C ALA A 228 -3.31 -17.46 -18.81
N HIS A 229 -3.06 -18.69 -19.25
CA HIS A 229 -3.43 -19.90 -18.50
C HIS A 229 -2.74 -19.97 -17.14
N GLN A 230 -1.45 -19.64 -17.07
CA GLN A 230 -0.74 -19.61 -15.79
C GLN A 230 -1.29 -18.52 -14.87
N MET A 231 -1.54 -17.32 -15.41
CA MET A 231 -2.15 -16.20 -14.68
C MET A 231 -3.56 -16.49 -14.19
N ALA A 232 -4.33 -17.34 -14.90
CA ALA A 232 -5.70 -17.68 -14.50
C ALA A 232 -5.81 -18.31 -13.11
N HIS A 233 -4.76 -19.00 -12.66
CA HIS A 233 -4.67 -19.62 -11.34
C HIS A 233 -4.58 -18.60 -10.21
N TRP A 234 -4.10 -17.40 -10.53
CA TRP A 234 -3.90 -16.33 -9.58
C TRP A 234 -5.06 -15.36 -9.69
N ARG A 235 -5.83 -15.23 -8.61
CA ARG A 235 -6.87 -14.21 -8.48
C ARG A 235 -6.53 -13.36 -7.26
N LEU A 236 -6.96 -12.10 -7.28
CA LEU A 236 -7.06 -11.35 -6.03
C LEU A 236 -7.96 -12.15 -5.09
N ALA A 237 -7.55 -12.25 -3.83
CA ALA A 237 -8.24 -13.06 -2.82
C ALA A 237 -9.72 -12.69 -2.62
N GLU A 238 -10.19 -11.59 -3.22
CA GLU A 238 -11.53 -11.03 -3.11
C GLU A 238 -12.57 -11.60 -4.09
N ALA A 239 -12.17 -12.20 -5.23
CA ALA A 239 -13.08 -12.43 -6.37
C ALA A 239 -13.86 -13.76 -6.37
N TYR A 240 -13.66 -14.66 -5.39
CA TYR A 240 -14.31 -15.98 -5.35
C TYR A 240 -15.50 -16.11 -4.39
N GLU A 241 -15.97 -15.02 -3.77
CA GLU A 241 -17.04 -15.10 -2.75
C GLU A 241 -18.43 -15.49 -3.25
N GLU A 242 -18.67 -15.69 -4.56
CA GLU A 242 -20.04 -15.83 -5.09
C GLU A 242 -20.36 -17.14 -5.82
N ILE A 243 -19.43 -18.09 -5.99
CA ILE A 243 -19.77 -19.42 -6.51
C ILE A 243 -19.68 -20.44 -5.38
N GLY A 244 -20.86 -20.91 -4.95
CA GLY A 244 -21.07 -21.79 -3.80
C GLY A 244 -20.42 -23.17 -3.91
N GLN A 245 -19.11 -23.24 -3.74
CA GLN A 245 -18.40 -24.44 -3.32
C GLN A 245 -17.56 -24.12 -2.10
N ARG A 246 -17.79 -24.88 -1.03
CA ARG A 246 -16.99 -24.91 0.20
C ARG A 246 -15.52 -25.18 -0.17
N VAL A 247 -14.74 -24.11 -0.32
CA VAL A 247 -13.29 -24.16 -0.23
C VAL A 247 -12.90 -23.22 0.91
N VAL A 248 -12.29 -23.84 1.91
CA VAL A 248 -11.85 -23.24 3.17
C VAL A 248 -10.70 -22.26 2.90
N GLN A 249 -10.76 -21.12 3.59
CA GLN A 249 -9.84 -19.97 3.65
C GLN A 249 -10.01 -18.86 2.58
N LEU A 250 -10.91 -17.94 2.95
CA LEU A 250 -11.17 -16.63 2.35
C LEU A 250 -9.97 -15.67 2.48
N GLY A 251 -9.85 -14.72 1.54
CA GLY A 251 -9.26 -13.42 1.84
C GLY A 251 -10.08 -12.76 2.95
N ALA A 252 -9.43 -12.41 4.04
CA ALA A 252 -10.16 -12.00 5.22
C ALA A 252 -10.88 -10.66 5.05
N ARG A 253 -12.21 -10.68 5.14
CA ARG A 253 -13.03 -9.47 5.22
C ARG A 253 -13.32 -9.01 6.64
N ASP A 254 -12.93 -9.79 7.62
CA ASP A 254 -12.98 -9.40 9.02
C ASP A 254 -11.73 -9.89 9.76
N ILE A 255 -11.58 -9.42 10.99
CA ILE A 255 -10.41 -9.70 11.82
C ILE A 255 -10.27 -11.21 12.09
N LEU A 256 -11.38 -11.92 12.33
CA LEU A 256 -11.34 -13.34 12.67
C LEU A 256 -10.90 -14.19 11.48
N SER A 257 -11.48 -13.92 10.31
CA SER A 257 -11.11 -14.53 9.04
C SER A 257 -9.63 -14.29 8.72
N TYR A 258 -9.08 -13.12 9.08
CA TYR A 258 -7.66 -12.78 8.86
C TYR A 258 -6.74 -13.69 9.66
N TYR A 259 -7.21 -14.08 10.83
CA TYR A 259 -6.50 -15.01 11.69
C TYR A 259 -6.82 -16.48 11.38
N GLY A 260 -7.71 -16.76 10.41
CA GLY A 260 -8.19 -18.10 10.09
C GLY A 260 -9.08 -18.70 11.17
N ILE A 261 -9.82 -17.84 11.89
CA ILE A 261 -10.70 -18.23 12.99
C ILE A 261 -12.13 -18.29 12.47
N ASP A 262 -12.68 -19.50 12.39
CA ASP A 262 -14.06 -19.73 11.95
C ASP A 262 -15.07 -19.56 13.09
N ASP A 263 -14.70 -19.94 14.32
CA ASP A 263 -15.53 -19.81 15.53
C ASP A 263 -14.73 -19.15 16.66
N ALA A 264 -15.18 -17.96 17.10
CA ALA A 264 -14.57 -17.23 18.20
C ALA A 264 -14.74 -17.90 19.58
N GLY A 265 -15.70 -18.82 19.72
CA GLY A 265 -15.90 -19.61 20.93
C GLY A 265 -14.90 -20.77 21.10
N GLU A 266 -14.26 -21.20 20.01
CA GLU A 266 -13.39 -22.39 19.98
C GLU A 266 -12.03 -22.10 19.33
N ILE A 267 -11.31 -21.09 19.84
CA ILE A 267 -9.99 -20.72 19.32
C ILE A 267 -8.90 -21.64 19.91
N ASP A 268 -8.21 -22.40 19.05
CA ASP A 268 -6.95 -23.05 19.43
C ASP A 268 -5.77 -22.07 19.29
N PHE A 269 -5.44 -21.40 20.40
CA PHE A 269 -4.35 -20.44 20.46
C PHE A 269 -2.95 -21.03 20.17
N ASN A 270 -2.73 -22.32 20.46
CA ASN A 270 -1.44 -22.96 20.18
C ASN A 270 -1.23 -23.10 18.68
N THR A 271 -2.26 -23.54 17.97
CA THR A 271 -2.27 -23.63 16.50
C THR A 271 -2.21 -22.24 15.88
N LEU A 272 -3.01 -21.29 16.39
CA LEU A 272 -3.08 -19.91 15.89
C LEU A 272 -1.71 -19.22 15.87
N TRP A 273 -0.93 -19.34 16.94
CA TRP A 273 0.36 -18.68 17.07
C TRP A 273 1.52 -19.47 16.43
N SER A 274 1.39 -20.79 16.26
CA SER A 274 2.45 -21.61 15.64
C SER A 274 2.38 -21.65 14.11
N GLY A 275 1.20 -21.62 13.51
CA GLY A 275 0.99 -21.89 12.07
C GLY A 275 1.38 -20.77 11.09
N SER A 276 1.73 -19.56 11.56
CA SER A 276 1.87 -18.39 10.67
C SER A 276 3.13 -17.53 10.90
N GLY A 277 4.16 -18.08 11.56
CA GLY A 277 5.34 -17.28 11.93
C GLY A 277 5.03 -16.14 12.92
N ARG A 278 3.90 -16.22 13.62
CA ARG A 278 3.42 -15.22 14.60
C ARG A 278 4.18 -15.23 15.92
N ARG A 279 5.00 -16.26 16.15
CA ARG A 279 6.01 -16.34 17.22
C ARG A 279 7.36 -15.71 16.83
N ASP A 280 7.44 -15.09 15.66
CA ASP A 280 8.66 -14.43 15.20
C ASP A 280 8.60 -12.93 15.49
N LEU A 281 9.19 -12.54 16.63
CA LEU A 281 9.41 -11.13 17.02
C LEU A 281 10.27 -10.33 16.02
N LEU A 282 10.84 -10.97 14.99
CA LEU A 282 11.58 -10.32 13.91
C LEU A 282 10.80 -10.28 12.59
N SER A 283 9.60 -10.84 12.55
CA SER A 283 8.74 -10.84 11.38
C SER A 283 8.29 -9.41 11.00
N ARG A 284 8.13 -9.18 9.70
CA ARG A 284 7.50 -7.95 9.17
C ARG A 284 6.06 -7.76 9.65
N SER A 285 5.37 -8.84 10.03
CA SER A 285 3.99 -8.79 10.54
C SER A 285 3.89 -8.38 12.01
N ARG A 286 5.01 -8.26 12.74
CA ARG A 286 5.02 -7.83 14.15
C ARG A 286 4.31 -6.48 14.31
N LEU A 287 3.43 -6.39 15.31
CA LEU A 287 2.63 -5.20 15.63
C LEU A 287 1.79 -4.64 14.48
N ARG A 288 1.60 -5.41 13.40
CA ARG A 288 0.75 -5.05 12.27
C ARG A 288 -0.54 -5.86 12.36
N ILE A 289 -1.65 -5.18 12.61
CA ILE A 289 -2.93 -5.82 12.89
C ILE A 289 -4.08 -5.21 12.09
N PRO A 290 -5.06 -5.99 11.60
CA PRO A 290 -6.29 -5.44 11.10
C PRO A 290 -7.11 -4.87 12.26
N PHE A 291 -7.76 -3.72 12.06
CA PHE A 291 -8.59 -3.08 13.08
C PHE A 291 -9.99 -2.67 12.59
N GLY A 292 -10.29 -2.87 11.31
CA GLY A 292 -11.58 -2.57 10.71
C GLY A 292 -11.53 -2.70 9.20
N ASN A 293 -12.55 -2.17 8.53
CA ASN A 293 -12.69 -2.23 7.08
C ASN A 293 -12.84 -0.83 6.48
N ARG A 294 -12.36 -0.65 5.24
CA ARG A 294 -12.66 0.55 4.47
C ARG A 294 -14.13 0.53 4.04
N ALA A 295 -14.78 1.68 4.08
CA ALA A 295 -16.21 1.79 3.78
C ALA A 295 -16.52 1.75 2.27
N ASP A 296 -15.53 2.04 1.42
CA ASP A 296 -15.67 2.11 -0.04
C ASP A 296 -15.53 0.74 -0.71
N ASN A 297 -14.56 -0.08 -0.30
CA ASN A 297 -14.27 -1.37 -0.92
C ASN A 297 -14.32 -2.57 0.05
N GLY A 298 -14.49 -2.35 1.35
CA GLY A 298 -14.54 -3.41 2.35
C GLY A 298 -13.18 -4.02 2.72
N GLU A 299 -12.07 -3.51 2.18
CA GLU A 299 -10.72 -4.02 2.50
C GLU A 299 -10.37 -3.83 3.98
N LEU A 300 -9.59 -4.76 4.53
CA LEU A 300 -9.08 -4.62 5.89
C LEU A 300 -8.13 -3.43 6.02
N LEU A 301 -8.41 -2.57 6.98
CA LEU A 301 -7.50 -1.54 7.44
C LEU A 301 -6.53 -2.12 8.46
N PHE A 302 -5.25 -1.84 8.25
CA PHE A 302 -4.17 -2.26 9.14
C PHE A 302 -3.62 -1.10 9.93
N LEU A 303 -3.28 -1.37 11.19
CA LEU A 303 -2.49 -0.51 12.05
C LEU A 303 -1.13 -1.18 12.26
N ASP A 304 -0.05 -0.48 11.96
CA ASP A 304 1.32 -0.97 12.15
C ASP A 304 2.03 -0.14 13.22
N MET A 305 2.10 -0.67 14.44
CA MET A 305 2.69 0.08 15.58
C MET A 305 4.22 0.00 15.62
N LYS A 306 4.89 -0.46 14.57
CA LYS A 306 6.36 -0.39 14.46
C LYS A 306 6.82 1.05 14.24
N SER A 307 8.13 1.27 14.37
CA SER A 307 8.72 2.58 14.10
C SER A 307 8.68 2.95 12.61
N LEU A 308 8.70 4.25 12.30
CA LEU A 308 8.61 4.77 10.92
C LEU A 308 9.74 4.28 10.00
N ASP A 309 10.95 4.11 10.56
CA ASP A 309 12.13 3.53 9.91
C ASP A 309 11.99 2.03 9.61
N GLU A 310 11.09 1.33 10.32
CA GLU A 310 10.71 -0.05 10.05
C GLU A 310 9.50 -0.15 9.09
N GLY A 311 9.03 0.99 8.55
CA GLY A 311 7.88 1.06 7.65
C GLY A 311 6.51 1.04 8.36
N GLY A 312 6.47 1.11 9.69
CA GLY A 312 5.23 1.21 10.46
C GLY A 312 4.68 2.64 10.55
N ASP A 313 3.56 2.79 11.24
CA ASP A 313 2.86 4.06 11.49
C ASP A 313 3.40 4.80 12.72
N GLY A 314 4.28 4.17 13.50
CA GLY A 314 4.94 4.73 14.68
C GLY A 314 4.57 4.00 15.99
N PRO A 315 5.46 4.02 16.99
CA PRO A 315 5.29 3.24 18.22
C PRO A 315 4.21 3.76 19.17
N HIS A 316 3.82 5.03 19.00
CA HIS A 316 2.81 5.67 19.82
C HIS A 316 1.72 6.28 18.95
N GLY A 317 0.50 6.31 19.46
CA GLY A 317 -0.58 6.97 18.77
C GLY A 317 -1.74 7.37 19.67
N VAL A 318 -2.64 8.14 19.07
CA VAL A 318 -3.80 8.71 19.76
C VAL A 318 -5.10 8.37 19.03
N MET A 319 -6.14 8.13 19.80
CA MET A 319 -7.52 7.99 19.33
C MET A 319 -8.38 9.13 19.87
N SER A 320 -9.17 9.75 18.99
CA SER A 320 -10.07 10.85 19.36
C SER A 320 -11.48 10.60 18.82
N GLY A 321 -12.51 10.78 19.64
CA GLY A 321 -13.90 10.61 19.19
C GLY A 321 -14.91 10.87 20.29
N THR A 322 -16.02 11.54 19.98
CA THR A 322 -17.03 11.88 20.99
C THR A 322 -17.77 10.66 21.52
N THR A 323 -18.49 10.80 22.62
CA THR A 323 -19.34 9.73 23.15
C THR A 323 -20.27 9.17 22.07
N GLY A 324 -20.34 7.84 21.98
CA GLY A 324 -21.12 7.14 20.95
C GLY A 324 -20.47 7.05 19.57
N SER A 325 -19.25 7.58 19.37
CA SER A 325 -18.51 7.47 18.10
C SER A 325 -17.91 6.10 17.82
N GLY A 326 -17.87 5.21 18.83
CA GLY A 326 -17.25 3.88 18.74
C GLY A 326 -15.83 3.80 19.30
N LYS A 327 -15.29 4.86 19.95
CA LYS A 327 -13.92 4.89 20.52
C LYS A 327 -13.60 3.66 21.38
N SER A 328 -14.44 3.34 22.37
CA SER A 328 -14.21 2.19 23.26
C SER A 328 -14.27 0.86 22.51
N SER A 329 -15.11 0.74 21.47
CA SER A 329 -15.15 -0.44 20.60
C SER A 329 -13.88 -0.57 19.78
N LEU A 330 -13.35 0.53 19.25
CA LEU A 330 -12.10 0.54 18.50
C LEU A 330 -10.90 0.17 19.39
N VAL A 331 -10.83 0.71 20.62
CA VAL A 331 -9.81 0.33 21.61
C VAL A 331 -9.84 -1.18 21.87
N ARG A 332 -11.02 -1.76 22.13
CA ARG A 332 -11.19 -3.21 22.30
C ARG A 332 -10.77 -3.99 21.06
N THR A 333 -11.11 -3.50 19.88
CA THR A 333 -10.80 -4.15 18.61
C THR A 333 -9.28 -4.21 18.38
N VAL A 334 -8.57 -3.11 18.62
CA VAL A 334 -7.11 -3.05 18.53
C VAL A 334 -6.46 -4.00 19.54
N ILE A 335 -6.89 -3.98 20.81
CA ILE A 335 -6.35 -4.87 21.84
C ILE A 335 -6.57 -6.34 21.47
N ALA A 336 -7.80 -6.71 21.09
CA ALA A 336 -8.14 -8.09 20.72
C ALA A 336 -7.35 -8.56 19.49
N SER A 337 -7.27 -7.73 18.44
CA SER A 337 -6.53 -8.08 17.22
C SER A 337 -5.03 -8.24 17.49
N LEU A 338 -4.44 -7.42 18.37
CA LEU A 338 -3.06 -7.60 18.83
C LEU A 338 -2.85 -8.91 19.60
N MET A 339 -3.79 -9.31 20.46
CA MET A 339 -3.75 -10.59 21.19
C MET A 339 -3.90 -11.80 20.26
N LEU A 340 -4.69 -11.69 19.18
CA LEU A 340 -4.80 -12.74 18.17
C LEU A 340 -3.51 -12.87 17.35
N ALA A 341 -2.87 -11.74 17.02
CA ALA A 341 -1.62 -11.74 16.26
C ALA A 341 -0.40 -12.24 17.03
N HIS A 342 -0.37 -12.10 18.36
CA HIS A 342 0.85 -12.33 19.15
C HIS A 342 0.56 -13.14 20.41
N PRO A 343 1.43 -14.09 20.79
CA PRO A 343 1.31 -14.82 22.05
C PRO A 343 1.71 -13.94 23.26
N PRO A 344 1.26 -14.29 24.49
CA PRO A 344 1.51 -13.48 25.69
C PRO A 344 3.00 -13.40 26.06
N GLU A 345 3.82 -14.37 25.65
CA GLU A 345 5.27 -14.33 25.87
C GLU A 345 5.98 -13.27 25.01
N GLU A 346 5.30 -12.73 24.01
CA GLU A 346 5.82 -11.77 23.02
C GLU A 346 5.16 -10.40 23.10
N LEU A 347 3.94 -10.34 23.62
CA LEU A 347 3.16 -9.12 23.78
C LEU A 347 2.48 -9.06 25.15
N GLN A 348 2.69 -7.95 25.84
CA GLN A 348 2.09 -7.66 27.14
C GLN A 348 1.38 -6.30 27.10
N PHE A 349 0.33 -6.17 27.91
CA PHE A 349 -0.47 -4.97 28.06
C PHE A 349 -0.46 -4.44 29.49
N VAL A 350 -0.51 -3.12 29.59
CA VAL A 350 -0.95 -2.39 30.78
C VAL A 350 -2.11 -1.50 30.36
N LEU A 351 -3.25 -1.65 31.02
CA LEU A 351 -4.48 -0.96 30.64
C LEU A 351 -4.88 0.02 31.75
N ALA A 352 -5.05 1.28 31.40
CA ALA A 352 -5.48 2.35 32.31
C ALA A 352 -6.78 2.97 31.80
N ASP A 353 -7.77 3.05 32.67
CA ASP A 353 -9.08 3.67 32.44
C ASP A 353 -9.33 4.74 33.50
N LEU A 354 -9.44 6.00 33.06
CA LEU A 354 -9.52 7.12 33.98
C LEU A 354 -10.93 7.37 34.51
N LYS A 355 -11.98 7.01 33.76
CA LYS A 355 -13.36 7.46 34.02
C LYS A 355 -14.35 6.33 34.33
N GLY A 356 -13.81 5.18 34.75
CA GLY A 356 -14.59 3.95 34.94
C GLY A 356 -15.20 3.41 33.63
N GLY A 357 -14.72 3.90 32.49
CA GLY A 357 -15.10 3.49 31.15
C GLY A 357 -14.74 2.03 30.92
N SER A 358 -15.76 1.18 30.81
CA SER A 358 -15.62 -0.27 30.65
C SER A 358 -14.79 -0.76 29.45
N ALA A 359 -14.15 0.09 28.65
CA ALA A 359 -13.41 -0.27 27.44
C ALA A 359 -12.42 -1.41 27.69
N VAL A 360 -11.65 -1.35 28.78
CA VAL A 360 -10.56 -2.31 29.06
C VAL A 360 -10.93 -3.41 30.06
N LYS A 361 -11.97 -3.23 30.89
CA LYS A 361 -12.40 -4.22 31.91
C LYS A 361 -12.63 -5.65 31.37
N PRO A 362 -13.16 -5.86 30.14
CA PRO A 362 -13.35 -7.20 29.58
C PRO A 362 -12.07 -8.03 29.42
N PHE A 363 -10.89 -7.40 29.47
CA PHE A 363 -9.61 -8.11 29.35
C PHE A 363 -9.00 -8.50 30.70
N ASP A 364 -9.75 -8.36 31.81
CA ASP A 364 -9.29 -8.80 33.12
C ASP A 364 -9.05 -10.33 33.15
N GLY A 365 -7.93 -10.73 33.74
CA GLY A 365 -7.51 -12.14 33.79
C GLY A 365 -6.97 -12.73 32.48
N VAL A 366 -6.88 -11.97 31.39
CA VAL A 366 -6.27 -12.44 30.13
C VAL A 366 -4.74 -12.52 30.25
N PRO A 367 -4.06 -13.56 29.74
CA PRO A 367 -2.61 -13.77 29.94
C PRO A 367 -1.70 -12.65 29.42
N HIS A 368 -2.14 -11.90 28.41
CA HIS A 368 -1.39 -10.75 27.89
C HIS A 368 -1.49 -9.52 28.80
N VAL A 369 -2.47 -9.45 29.71
CA VAL A 369 -2.72 -8.25 30.53
C VAL A 369 -2.06 -8.38 31.88
N SER A 370 -0.97 -7.64 32.08
CA SER A 370 -0.22 -7.63 33.33
C SER A 370 -0.94 -6.88 34.46
N ARG A 371 -1.63 -5.78 34.11
CA ARG A 371 -2.37 -4.94 35.05
C ARG A 371 -3.46 -4.14 34.34
N ILE A 372 -4.63 -4.08 34.98
CA ILE A 372 -5.66 -3.09 34.69
C ILE A 372 -5.73 -2.12 35.87
N ILE A 373 -5.79 -0.83 35.57
CA ILE A 373 -5.90 0.25 36.53
C ILE A 373 -7.14 1.05 36.16
N THR A 374 -8.12 1.08 37.06
CA THR A 374 -9.39 1.77 36.85
C THR A 374 -9.57 2.86 37.88
N ASP A 375 -10.53 3.75 37.62
CA ASP A 375 -11.01 4.76 38.58
C ASP A 375 -9.88 5.70 39.04
N LEU A 376 -8.95 6.00 38.12
CA LEU A 376 -7.81 6.89 38.36
C LEU A 376 -8.22 8.34 38.60
N GLU A 377 -9.40 8.77 38.15
CA GLU A 377 -9.86 10.16 38.28
C GLU A 377 -9.96 10.67 39.72
N ASP A 378 -10.14 9.78 40.69
CA ASP A 378 -10.26 10.13 42.10
C ASP A 378 -8.97 9.90 42.92
N ASP A 379 -7.91 9.34 42.32
CA ASP A 379 -6.69 8.93 43.03
C ASP A 379 -5.40 9.41 42.34
N GLN A 380 -4.99 10.64 42.68
CA GLN A 380 -3.73 11.22 42.20
C GLN A 380 -2.50 10.39 42.59
N ALA A 381 -2.50 9.77 43.77
CA ALA A 381 -1.37 8.95 44.20
C ALA A 381 -1.23 7.69 43.33
N LEU A 382 -2.34 7.10 42.89
CA LEU A 382 -2.34 5.97 41.96
C LEU A 382 -1.82 6.37 40.57
N MET A 383 -2.18 7.57 40.08
CA MET A 383 -1.63 8.12 38.84
C MET A 383 -0.12 8.35 38.93
N GLU A 384 0.38 8.95 40.01
CA GLU A 384 1.82 9.16 40.22
C GLU A 384 2.57 7.82 40.26
N ARG A 385 2.06 6.85 41.03
CA ARG A 385 2.61 5.49 41.11
C ARG A 385 2.62 4.77 39.76
N PHE A 386 1.60 4.97 38.92
CA PHE A 386 1.59 4.41 37.58
C PHE A 386 2.75 4.93 36.73
N LEU A 387 2.98 6.24 36.74
CA LEU A 387 4.05 6.85 35.97
C LEU A 387 5.43 6.46 36.50
N GLU A 388 5.60 6.36 37.82
CA GLU A 388 6.81 5.82 38.44
C GLU A 388 7.05 4.37 38.04
N ALA A 389 6.01 3.53 38.02
CA ALA A 389 6.11 2.14 37.58
C ALA A 389 6.51 2.03 36.11
N MET A 390 5.95 2.89 35.23
CA MET A 390 6.32 2.94 33.82
C MET A 390 7.77 3.34 33.61
N TRP A 391 8.28 4.30 34.40
CA TRP A 391 9.69 4.66 34.41
C TRP A 391 10.58 3.53 34.87
N GLY A 392 10.20 2.87 35.97
CA GLY A 392 10.90 1.70 36.49
C GLY A 392 10.99 0.58 35.45
N GLU A 393 9.92 0.35 34.69
CA GLU A 393 9.90 -0.65 33.63
C GLU A 393 10.82 -0.29 32.46
N ILE A 394 10.85 0.98 32.01
CA ILE A 394 11.80 1.43 30.99
C ILE A 394 13.24 1.26 31.48
N ALA A 395 13.52 1.66 32.72
CA ALA A 395 14.84 1.50 33.33
C ALA A 395 15.26 0.02 33.42
N ARG A 396 14.35 -0.87 33.82
CA ARG A 396 14.58 -2.31 33.86
C ARG A 396 14.90 -2.88 32.47
N ARG A 397 14.13 -2.50 31.45
CA ARG A 397 14.36 -2.94 30.06
C ARG A 397 15.71 -2.45 29.52
N LYS A 398 16.08 -1.21 29.85
CA LYS A 398 17.39 -0.65 29.52
C LYS A 398 18.52 -1.44 30.15
N GLU A 399 18.41 -1.77 31.43
CA GLU A 399 19.42 -2.58 32.14
C GLU A 399 19.56 -3.99 31.52
N ILE A 400 18.44 -4.61 31.13
CA ILE A 400 18.45 -5.91 30.45
C ILE A 400 19.20 -5.84 29.10
N CYS A 401 18.94 -4.81 28.30
CA CYS A 401 19.63 -4.62 27.02
C CYS A 401 21.12 -4.33 27.23
N PHE A 402 21.43 -3.44 28.18
CA PHE A 402 22.80 -3.10 28.55
C PHE A 402 23.61 -4.31 29.03
N SER A 403 23.03 -5.12 29.92
CA SER A 403 23.64 -6.36 30.41
C SER A 403 23.88 -7.40 29.30
N ALA A 404 23.07 -7.36 28.23
CA ALA A 404 23.26 -8.19 27.04
C ALA A 404 24.21 -7.58 26.00
N GLY A 405 24.73 -6.36 26.24
CA GLY A 405 25.64 -5.66 25.33
C GLY A 405 24.97 -5.12 24.06
N VAL A 406 23.68 -4.79 24.13
CA VAL A 406 22.89 -4.30 22.99
C VAL A 406 22.15 -3.00 23.31
N ASP A 407 21.82 -2.22 22.29
CA ASP A 407 21.30 -0.85 22.45
C ASP A 407 19.77 -0.76 22.65
N GLY A 408 19.04 -1.84 22.37
CA GLY A 408 17.58 -1.84 22.44
C GLY A 408 16.95 -3.23 22.45
N ALA A 409 15.61 -3.24 22.59
CA ALA A 409 14.83 -4.46 22.71
C ALA A 409 14.81 -5.27 21.39
N LYS A 410 14.97 -4.60 20.25
CA LYS A 410 15.07 -5.28 18.96
C LYS A 410 16.36 -6.09 18.87
N GLU A 411 17.51 -5.47 19.09
CA GLU A 411 18.80 -6.16 19.06
C GLU A 411 18.88 -7.26 20.15
N TYR A 412 18.24 -7.03 21.30
CA TYR A 412 18.11 -8.04 22.35
C TYR A 412 17.37 -9.29 21.85
N ASN A 413 16.22 -9.12 21.20
CA ASN A 413 15.45 -10.24 20.70
C ASN A 413 16.10 -10.91 19.46
N GLU A 414 16.85 -10.17 18.65
CA GLU A 414 17.71 -10.73 17.59
C GLU A 414 18.87 -11.56 18.17
N LEU A 415 19.50 -11.11 19.26
CA LEU A 415 20.51 -11.87 19.98
C LEU A 415 19.91 -13.15 20.57
N ARG A 416 18.75 -13.03 21.23
CA ARG A 416 18.01 -14.17 21.77
C ARG A 416 17.68 -15.21 20.70
N ALA A 417 17.19 -14.80 19.54
CA ALA A 417 16.90 -15.72 18.43
C ALA A 417 18.15 -16.49 17.99
N ARG A 418 19.31 -15.82 17.90
CA ARG A 418 20.60 -16.44 17.58
C ARG A 418 21.10 -17.39 18.68
N MET A 419 20.93 -17.05 19.95
CA MET A 419 21.28 -17.91 21.08
C MET A 419 20.40 -19.17 21.13
N LYS A 420 19.09 -19.01 20.94
CA LYS A 420 18.14 -20.13 20.88
C LYS A 420 18.49 -21.11 19.75
N ALA A 421 18.91 -20.62 18.59
CA ALA A 421 19.38 -21.47 17.48
C ALA A 421 20.66 -22.28 17.83
N ARG A 422 21.40 -21.88 18.87
CA ARG A 422 22.58 -22.61 19.40
C ARG A 422 22.23 -23.50 20.61
N GLY A 423 20.97 -23.56 21.01
CA GLY A 423 20.52 -24.31 22.18
C GLY A 423 20.73 -23.59 23.51
N GLU A 424 21.06 -22.29 23.48
CA GLU A 424 21.16 -21.44 24.68
C GLU A 424 19.84 -20.69 24.88
N ASP A 425 19.31 -20.74 26.11
CA ASP A 425 18.06 -20.05 26.45
C ASP A 425 18.33 -18.65 27.03
N MET A 426 17.54 -17.69 26.58
CA MET A 426 17.58 -16.30 27.04
C MET A 426 16.13 -15.85 27.23
N PRO A 427 15.79 -15.18 28.37
CA PRO A 427 14.41 -14.80 28.63
C PRO A 427 13.88 -13.85 27.54
N PRO A 428 12.61 -13.98 27.13
CA PRO A 428 12.03 -13.05 26.16
C PRO A 428 11.91 -11.65 26.75
N LEU A 429 12.08 -10.64 25.90
CA LEU A 429 11.75 -9.26 26.23
C LEU A 429 10.52 -8.85 25.39
N PRO A 430 9.29 -9.07 25.90
CA PRO A 430 8.07 -8.85 25.15
C PRO A 430 7.84 -7.37 24.88
N MET A 431 7.13 -7.09 23.79
CA MET A 431 6.59 -5.76 23.51
C MET A 431 5.57 -5.40 24.59
N LEU A 432 5.58 -4.14 25.03
CA LEU A 432 4.64 -3.62 26.02
C LEU A 432 3.77 -2.56 25.37
N VAL A 433 2.46 -2.80 25.29
CA VAL A 433 1.48 -1.81 24.84
C VAL A 433 0.74 -1.26 26.05
N VAL A 434 0.91 0.05 26.28
CA VAL A 434 0.25 0.77 27.36
C VAL A 434 -0.93 1.52 26.79
N VAL A 435 -2.14 1.16 27.23
CA VAL A 435 -3.38 1.77 26.78
C VAL A 435 -3.89 2.71 27.86
N ILE A 436 -4.13 3.97 27.51
CA ILE A 436 -4.66 4.98 28.43
C ILE A 436 -5.96 5.52 27.83
N ASP A 437 -7.11 5.07 28.35
CA ASP A 437 -8.42 5.57 27.94
C ASP A 437 -8.84 6.78 28.79
N GLU A 438 -9.43 7.78 28.14
CA GLU A 438 -9.74 9.10 28.68
C GLU A 438 -8.51 9.83 29.26
N PHE A 439 -7.37 9.78 28.57
CA PHE A 439 -6.10 10.36 29.05
C PHE A 439 -6.19 11.87 29.37
N TYR A 440 -7.16 12.60 28.79
CA TYR A 440 -7.30 14.03 29.04
C TYR A 440 -7.68 14.33 30.50
N GLU A 441 -8.45 13.46 31.17
CA GLU A 441 -8.78 13.63 32.59
C GLU A 441 -7.50 13.63 33.45
N TRP A 442 -6.47 12.89 33.01
CA TRP A 442 -5.15 12.89 33.65
C TRP A 442 -4.56 14.29 33.72
N PHE A 443 -4.66 15.07 32.64
CA PHE A 443 -4.03 16.39 32.58
C PHE A 443 -4.75 17.43 33.41
N ARG A 444 -6.03 17.21 33.70
CA ARG A 444 -6.81 18.07 34.60
C ARG A 444 -6.36 17.88 36.04
N ILE A 445 -6.08 16.65 36.44
CA ILE A 445 -5.73 16.29 37.82
C ILE A 445 -4.23 16.45 38.05
N MET A 446 -3.41 15.96 37.12
CA MET A 446 -1.95 16.00 37.18
C MET A 446 -1.35 16.71 35.96
N PRO A 447 -1.27 18.06 36.00
CA PRO A 447 -0.66 18.89 34.98
C PRO A 447 0.69 18.46 34.40
N THR A 448 1.55 17.87 35.23
CA THR A 448 2.91 17.44 34.91
C THR A 448 2.96 16.14 34.11
N ALA A 449 1.83 15.42 33.97
CA ALA A 449 1.76 14.14 33.27
C ALA A 449 2.19 14.25 31.80
N VAL A 450 1.94 15.40 31.18
CA VAL A 450 2.29 15.67 29.77
C VAL A 450 3.79 15.48 29.54
N ASP A 451 4.63 16.07 30.38
CA ASP A 451 6.09 15.98 30.22
C ASP A 451 6.61 14.57 30.49
N VAL A 452 5.94 13.86 31.41
CA VAL A 452 6.30 12.48 31.75
C VAL A 452 5.95 11.53 30.62
N LEU A 453 4.73 11.58 30.10
CA LEU A 453 4.28 10.78 28.97
C LEU A 453 5.08 11.10 27.70
N ASP A 454 5.48 12.35 27.50
CA ASP A 454 6.33 12.78 26.38
C ASP A 454 7.70 12.10 26.45
N SER A 455 8.31 12.11 27.65
CA SER A 455 9.60 11.47 27.88
C SER A 455 9.51 9.94 27.76
N ILE A 456 8.40 9.32 28.17
CA ILE A 456 8.09 7.90 27.91
C ILE A 456 8.00 7.65 26.40
N GLY A 457 7.33 8.51 25.63
CA GLY A 457 7.26 8.38 24.16
C GLY A 457 8.65 8.45 23.51
N ARG A 458 9.52 9.35 23.98
CA ARG A 458 10.88 9.49 23.44
C ARG A 458 11.79 8.31 23.77
N GLN A 459 11.72 7.79 25.00
CA GLN A 459 12.64 6.74 25.47
C GLN A 459 12.09 5.32 25.23
N GLY A 460 10.78 5.15 25.29
CA GLY A 460 10.11 3.85 25.24
C GLY A 460 10.27 3.12 23.91
N ARG A 461 10.36 3.86 22.79
CA ARG A 461 10.57 3.32 21.44
C ARG A 461 11.69 2.27 21.37
N ALA A 462 12.88 2.60 21.88
CA ALA A 462 14.05 1.72 21.77
C ALA A 462 13.88 0.41 22.56
N TYR A 463 13.00 0.41 23.56
CA TYR A 463 12.78 -0.71 24.47
C TYR A 463 11.41 -1.40 24.26
N TRP A 464 10.80 -1.20 23.09
CA TRP A 464 9.48 -1.75 22.71
C TRP A 464 8.38 -1.45 23.73
N VAL A 465 8.36 -0.22 24.23
CA VAL A 465 7.22 0.33 24.99
C VAL A 465 6.42 1.22 24.05
N HIS A 466 5.17 0.85 23.82
CA HIS A 466 4.22 1.49 22.90
C HIS A 466 3.13 2.18 23.71
N LEU A 467 2.69 3.36 23.27
CA LEU A 467 1.63 4.13 23.95
C LEU A 467 0.44 4.26 23.03
N MET A 468 -0.73 3.88 23.52
CA MET A 468 -2.00 4.03 22.82
C MET A 468 -2.95 4.83 23.71
N MET A 469 -3.11 6.11 23.40
CA MET A 469 -3.92 7.02 24.22
C MET A 469 -5.26 7.29 23.54
N ALA A 470 -6.36 7.32 24.30
CA ALA A 470 -7.68 7.59 23.76
C ALA A 470 -8.38 8.69 24.58
N SER A 471 -9.06 9.63 23.92
CA SER A 471 -9.82 10.70 24.57
C SER A 471 -11.02 11.11 23.71
N GLN A 472 -11.98 11.83 24.29
CA GLN A 472 -13.08 12.40 23.52
C GLN A 472 -12.66 13.57 22.65
N THR A 473 -11.68 14.35 23.12
CA THR A 473 -11.13 15.53 22.44
C THR A 473 -9.62 15.57 22.61
N ILE A 474 -8.93 16.23 21.66
CA ILE A 474 -7.51 16.55 21.76
C ILE A 474 -7.42 18.07 21.87
N GLU A 475 -7.00 18.56 23.03
CA GLU A 475 -6.80 20.00 23.28
C GLU A 475 -5.34 20.41 23.10
N SER A 476 -5.09 21.72 23.02
CA SER A 476 -3.77 22.32 22.79
C SER A 476 -2.70 21.84 23.78
N ARG A 477 -3.09 21.51 25.01
CA ARG A 477 -2.18 21.00 26.05
C ARG A 477 -1.50 19.69 25.67
N ALA A 478 -2.13 18.89 24.80
CA ALA A 478 -1.56 17.64 24.31
C ALA A 478 -0.61 17.83 23.11
N GLU A 479 -0.45 19.05 22.58
CA GLU A 479 0.34 19.30 21.35
C GLU A 479 1.77 18.77 21.43
N LYS A 480 2.44 18.97 22.57
CA LYS A 480 3.80 18.46 22.80
C LYS A 480 3.87 16.93 22.67
N LEU A 481 2.88 16.23 23.21
CA LEU A 481 2.79 14.76 23.09
C LEU A 481 2.55 14.33 21.65
N MET A 482 1.76 15.11 20.89
CA MET A 482 1.40 14.79 19.51
C MET A 482 2.59 14.75 18.55
N GLU A 483 3.74 15.34 18.92
CA GLU A 483 4.99 15.26 18.15
C GLU A 483 5.56 13.83 18.14
N ASN A 484 5.34 13.07 19.22
CA ASN A 484 5.81 11.69 19.36
C ASN A 484 4.75 10.64 18.98
N MET A 485 3.54 11.07 18.60
CA MET A 485 2.46 10.19 18.13
C MET A 485 2.54 10.01 16.62
N GLY A 486 2.97 8.83 16.17
CA GLY A 486 3.11 8.50 14.75
C GLY A 486 1.76 8.31 14.05
N TYR A 487 0.80 7.65 14.71
CA TYR A 487 -0.53 7.41 14.16
C TYR A 487 -1.64 8.12 14.94
N ARG A 488 -2.72 8.46 14.23
CA ARG A 488 -3.89 9.16 14.77
C ARG A 488 -5.18 8.57 14.21
N LEU A 489 -6.00 7.99 15.08
CA LEU A 489 -7.31 7.44 14.72
C LEU A 489 -8.39 8.42 15.15
N VAL A 490 -9.06 9.05 14.19
CA VAL A 490 -10.05 10.11 14.44
C VAL A 490 -11.44 9.61 14.07
N LEU A 491 -12.28 9.41 15.08
CA LEU A 491 -13.69 9.08 14.92
C LEU A 491 -14.53 10.37 14.89
N LYS A 492 -15.86 10.22 14.79
CA LYS A 492 -16.80 11.35 14.74
C LYS A 492 -16.57 12.34 15.91
N ALA A 493 -16.46 13.62 15.58
CA ALA A 493 -16.30 14.74 16.52
C ALA A 493 -17.51 15.69 16.48
N GLN A 494 -17.82 16.39 17.59
CA GLN A 494 -19.01 17.24 17.75
C GLN A 494 -18.90 18.63 17.09
N THR A 495 -17.70 19.12 16.78
CA THR A 495 -17.51 20.46 16.20
C THR A 495 -16.54 20.43 15.01
N ALA A 496 -16.87 21.19 13.97
CA ALA A 496 -15.99 21.47 12.85
C ALA A 496 -14.89 22.48 13.25
N GLY A 497 -13.96 22.06 14.11
CA GLY A 497 -12.65 22.70 14.27
C GLY A 497 -11.70 22.28 13.14
N PRO A 498 -10.59 23.00 12.88
CA PRO A 498 -9.87 22.91 11.61
C PRO A 498 -9.50 21.45 11.33
N ARG A 499 -10.05 20.91 10.24
CA ARG A 499 -9.63 19.64 9.63
C ARG A 499 -8.17 19.81 9.19
N ARG A 500 -7.22 19.73 10.12
CA ARG A 500 -5.86 19.34 9.77
C ARG A 500 -5.98 17.89 9.34
N ARG A 501 -5.66 17.65 8.07
CA ARG A 501 -5.70 16.34 7.40
C ARG A 501 -5.33 15.24 8.40
N PRO A 502 -6.13 14.18 8.56
CA PRO A 502 -5.65 12.99 9.24
C PRO A 502 -4.38 12.56 8.49
N ALA A 503 -3.24 12.64 9.17
CA ALA A 503 -2.01 11.99 8.71
C ALA A 503 -2.15 10.50 9.03
N CYS A 504 -3.18 9.86 8.48
CA CYS A 504 -3.02 8.49 8.07
C CYS A 504 -2.33 8.65 6.71
N ARG A 505 -1.00 8.56 6.70
CA ARG A 505 -0.31 8.21 5.46
C ARG A 505 -0.72 6.77 5.20
N THR A 506 -1.89 6.59 4.59
CA THR A 506 -2.20 5.38 3.84
C THR A 506 -1.12 5.30 2.77
N ARG A 507 -0.10 4.49 3.06
CA ARG A 507 0.90 4.06 2.09
C ARG A 507 0.35 2.89 1.31
#